data_AF-A0A950N0A8-F1
#
_entry.id   AF-A0A950N0A8-F1
#
_cell.length_a   1.000
_cell.length_b   1.000
_cell.length_c   1.000
_cell.angle_alpha   90.00
_cell.angle_beta   90.00
_cell.angle_gamma   90.00
#
_symmetry.space_group_name_H-M   'P 1'
#
loop_
_entity.id
_entity.type
_entity.pdbx_description
1 polymer ?
#
loop_
_entity_poly.entity_id
_entity_poly.type
_entity_poly.pdbx_seq_one_letter_code
_entity_poly.pdbx_strand_id
1 'polypeptide(L)'
;MAQTEAIAAGIPAGPAASRSGAEVALWRLYVLRFFFAVLAVGQGMIQLPLFFHHPHWTVTSAAAHSFLLALALLSLVGIRYPLQMLPLLIYEIAWKLIWLAGFALPLWLANQFDAQTRQSFFEIAPIVIIIPFMPWGYVFEKYVRQPGDRWR
;
A
#
# COMPACT_ATOMS: atom_id res chain seq x y z
N MET A 1 21.88 -1.81 -74.67
CA MET A 1 21.13 -2.76 -73.82
C MET A 1 21.91 -2.93 -72.51
N ALA A 2 21.36 -2.38 -71.43
CA ALA A 2 21.59 -2.64 -70.00
C ALA A 2 23.03 -2.89 -69.45
N GLN A 3 23.67 -1.81 -68.97
CA GLN A 3 24.28 -1.73 -67.62
C GLN A 3 23.19 -1.09 -66.73
N THR A 4 22.98 -1.35 -65.43
CA THR A 4 23.90 -1.40 -64.29
C THR A 4 23.11 -1.89 -63.05
N GLU A 5 23.76 -2.69 -62.21
CA GLU A 5 23.75 -2.64 -60.72
C GLU A 5 22.47 -2.79 -59.87
N ALA A 6 22.53 -3.84 -59.03
CA ALA A 6 22.29 -3.79 -57.59
C ALA A 6 20.97 -3.18 -57.09
N ILE A 7 19.96 -4.04 -56.91
CA ILE A 7 18.90 -3.81 -55.93
C ILE A 7 19.17 -4.73 -54.74
N ALA A 8 20.18 -4.34 -53.95
CA ALA A 8 20.22 -4.65 -52.53
C ALA A 8 19.34 -3.61 -51.83
N ALA A 9 18.03 -3.86 -51.76
CA ALA A 9 17.12 -3.08 -50.93
C ALA A 9 16.83 -3.88 -49.67
N GLY A 10 17.63 -3.60 -48.63
CA GLY A 10 17.43 -4.10 -47.28
C GLY A 10 16.00 -3.84 -46.83
N ILE A 11 15.34 -4.91 -46.38
CA ILE A 11 14.09 -4.85 -45.65
C ILE A 11 14.33 -3.90 -44.46
N PRO A 12 13.60 -2.79 -44.31
CA PRO A 12 13.69 -2.00 -43.10
C PRO A 12 13.21 -2.89 -41.96
N ALA A 13 14.14 -3.26 -41.05
CA ALA A 13 13.79 -3.83 -39.76
C ALA A 13 12.75 -2.91 -39.14
N GLY A 14 11.50 -3.40 -39.03
CA GLY A 14 10.43 -2.67 -38.38
C GLY A 14 10.90 -2.24 -36.99
N PRO A 15 10.52 -1.05 -36.51
CA PRO A 15 10.97 -0.56 -35.22
C PRO A 15 10.67 -1.62 -34.17
N ALA A 16 11.75 -2.12 -33.55
CA ALA A 16 11.70 -3.04 -32.42
C ALA A 16 10.64 -2.51 -31.46
N ALA A 17 9.60 -3.32 -31.26
CA ALA A 17 8.46 -2.98 -30.44
C ALA A 17 8.96 -2.37 -29.13
N SER A 18 8.54 -1.13 -28.94
CA SER A 18 8.76 -0.24 -27.82
C SER A 18 8.91 -0.95 -26.47
N ARG A 19 10.07 -0.70 -25.83
CA ARG A 19 10.26 -0.49 -24.39
C ARG A 19 9.42 -1.38 -23.46
N SER A 20 9.96 -2.55 -23.16
CA SER A 20 9.64 -3.34 -21.96
C SER A 20 10.14 -2.64 -20.69
N GLY A 21 9.59 -1.46 -20.39
CA GLY A 21 9.68 -0.86 -19.06
C GLY A 21 8.64 -1.55 -18.17
N ALA A 22 8.99 -2.73 -17.63
CA ALA A 22 8.24 -3.53 -16.66
C ALA A 22 6.78 -3.06 -16.44
N GLU A 23 5.89 -3.34 -17.40
CA GLU A 23 4.48 -3.02 -17.27
C GLU A 23 3.93 -3.79 -16.07
N VAL A 24 3.64 -3.09 -14.98
CA VAL A 24 3.07 -3.71 -13.78
C VAL A 24 1.74 -4.32 -14.19
N ALA A 25 1.66 -5.65 -14.11
CA ALA A 25 0.49 -6.40 -14.57
C ALA A 25 -0.81 -5.80 -14.03
N LEU A 26 -1.80 -5.61 -14.91
CA LEU A 26 -3.04 -4.91 -14.62
C LEU A 26 -3.80 -5.49 -13.41
N TRP A 27 -3.75 -6.81 -13.22
CA TRP A 27 -4.35 -7.48 -12.07
C TRP A 27 -3.76 -7.01 -10.74
N ARG A 28 -2.45 -6.72 -10.67
CA ARG A 28 -1.78 -6.21 -9.46
C ARG A 28 -2.29 -4.82 -9.10
N LEU A 29 -2.59 -3.99 -10.10
CA LEU A 29 -3.19 -2.68 -9.88
C LEU A 29 -4.58 -2.80 -9.29
N TYR A 30 -5.40 -3.74 -9.76
CA TYR A 30 -6.72 -4.00 -9.18
C TYR A 30 -6.64 -4.52 -7.75
N VAL A 31 -5.72 -5.42 -7.44
CA VAL A 31 -5.46 -5.90 -6.07
C VAL A 31 -5.07 -4.75 -5.15
N LEU A 32 -4.17 -3.86 -5.58
CA LEU A 32 -3.81 -2.68 -4.81
C LEU A 32 -5.00 -1.76 -4.57
N ARG A 33 -5.77 -1.45 -5.61
CA ARG A 33 -6.99 -0.62 -5.50
C ARG A 33 -8.00 -1.22 -4.54
N PHE A 34 -8.16 -2.54 -4.58
CA PHE A 34 -9.01 -3.26 -3.64
C PHE A 34 -8.55 -3.04 -2.21
N PHE A 35 -7.25 -3.18 -1.90
CA PHE A 35 -6.76 -2.92 -0.55
C PHE A 35 -6.90 -1.47 -0.11
N PHE A 36 -6.67 -0.50 -1.00
CA PHE A 36 -6.96 0.90 -0.70
C PHE A 36 -8.44 1.14 -0.43
N ALA A 37 -9.34 0.50 -1.19
CA ALA A 37 -10.77 0.59 -0.95
C ALA A 37 -11.18 -0.05 0.39
N VAL A 38 -10.64 -1.23 0.72
CA VAL A 38 -10.87 -1.89 2.02
C VAL A 38 -10.36 -1.02 3.15
N LEU A 39 -9.19 -0.39 3.02
CA LEU A 39 -8.64 0.51 4.03
C LEU A 39 -9.53 1.76 4.19
N ALA A 40 -9.94 2.39 3.08
CA ALA A 40 -10.80 3.57 3.07
C ALA A 40 -12.14 3.29 3.73
N VAL A 41 -12.77 2.17 3.36
CA VAL A 41 -14.09 1.78 3.87
C VAL A 41 -13.98 1.31 5.31
N GLY A 42 -13.05 0.41 5.62
CA GLY A 42 -12.88 -0.15 6.96
C GLY A 42 -12.55 0.92 7.99
N GLN A 43 -11.54 1.75 7.73
CA GLN A 43 -11.22 2.85 8.64
C GLN A 43 -12.25 3.97 8.56
N GLY A 44 -12.76 4.31 7.37
CA GLY A 44 -13.78 5.35 7.22
C GLY A 44 -15.04 5.05 8.02
N MET A 45 -15.54 3.81 7.98
CA MET A 45 -16.73 3.39 8.73
C MET A 45 -16.55 3.44 10.25
N ILE A 46 -15.32 3.26 10.74
CA ILE A 46 -15.01 3.33 12.18
C ILE A 46 -14.75 4.80 12.59
N GLN A 47 -13.89 5.49 11.86
CA GLN A 47 -13.37 6.80 12.26
C GLN A 47 -14.33 7.95 11.94
N LEU A 48 -15.13 7.89 10.86
CA LEU A 48 -16.07 8.98 10.55
C LEU A 48 -17.14 9.17 11.64
N PRO A 49 -17.86 8.12 12.10
CA PRO A 49 -18.86 8.29 13.16
C PRO A 49 -18.24 8.79 14.46
N LEU A 50 -17.06 8.27 14.82
CA LEU A 50 -16.27 8.66 15.97
C LEU A 50 -15.85 10.14 15.93
N PHE A 51 -15.54 10.65 14.72
CA PHE A 51 -15.22 12.05 14.51
C PHE A 51 -16.44 12.97 14.64
N PHE A 52 -17.66 12.53 14.31
CA PHE A 52 -18.86 13.36 14.50
C PHE A 52 -19.48 13.22 15.90
N HIS A 53 -19.31 12.06 16.53
CA HIS A 53 -19.82 11.76 17.87
C HIS A 53 -18.64 11.50 18.79
N HIS A 54 -17.99 12.56 19.26
CA HIS A 54 -16.85 12.48 20.15
C HIS A 54 -17.22 11.81 21.48
N PRO A 55 -16.79 10.57 21.75
CA PRO A 55 -16.79 10.02 23.09
C PRO A 55 -15.83 10.83 23.97
N HIS A 56 -15.79 10.58 25.27
CA HIS A 56 -14.81 11.17 26.19
C HIS A 56 -13.39 10.69 25.86
N TRP A 57 -12.77 11.26 24.83
CA TRP A 57 -11.42 10.94 24.40
C TRP A 57 -10.38 11.65 25.27
N THR A 58 -9.32 10.92 25.56
CA THR A 58 -8.06 11.52 25.98
C THR A 58 -7.39 12.22 24.78
N VAL A 59 -6.47 13.15 25.03
CA VAL A 59 -5.75 13.85 23.96
C VAL A 59 -4.97 12.86 23.06
N THR A 60 -4.39 11.82 23.64
CA THR A 60 -3.64 10.79 22.90
C THR A 60 -4.55 9.92 22.04
N SER A 61 -5.70 9.49 22.55
CA SER A 61 -6.67 8.71 21.75
C SER A 61 -7.26 9.56 20.62
N ALA A 62 -7.57 10.83 20.88
CA ALA A 62 -8.06 11.75 19.84
C ALA A 62 -7.03 11.93 18.71
N ALA A 63 -5.74 12.04 19.05
CA ALA A 63 -4.67 12.11 18.05
C ALA A 63 -4.57 10.81 17.22
N ALA A 64 -4.65 9.64 17.87
CA ALA A 64 -4.65 8.35 17.17
C ALA A 64 -5.82 8.21 16.19
N HIS A 65 -7.05 8.52 16.62
CA HIS A 65 -8.23 8.52 15.75
C HIS A 65 -8.09 9.50 14.57
N SER A 66 -7.50 10.67 14.81
CA SER A 66 -7.26 11.67 13.75
C SER A 66 -6.27 11.17 12.69
N PHE A 67 -5.19 10.49 13.10
CA PHE A 67 -4.24 9.89 12.16
C PHE A 67 -4.88 8.76 11.34
N LEU A 68 -5.70 7.92 11.97
CA LEU A 68 -6.42 6.85 11.28
C LEU A 68 -7.49 7.37 10.33
N LEU A 69 -8.19 8.45 10.68
CA LEU A 69 -9.14 9.11 9.77
C LEU A 69 -8.42 9.72 8.57
N ALA A 70 -7.30 10.43 8.79
CA ALA A 70 -6.50 10.99 7.71
C ALA A 70 -5.97 9.90 6.77
N LEU A 71 -5.54 8.76 7.33
CA LEU A 71 -5.17 7.58 6.56
C LEU A 71 -6.33 7.07 5.69
N ALA A 72 -7.54 6.95 6.25
CA ALA A 72 -8.73 6.55 5.52
C ALA A 72 -9.01 7.50 4.34
N LEU A 73 -8.93 8.80 4.57
CA LEU A 73 -9.14 9.80 3.51
C LEU A 73 -8.06 9.73 2.43
N LEU A 74 -6.79 9.60 2.79
CA LEU A 74 -5.68 9.45 1.83
C LEU A 74 -5.77 8.16 1.03
N SER A 75 -6.31 7.09 1.62
CA SER A 75 -6.47 5.82 0.92
C SER A 75 -7.46 5.92 -0.25
N LEU A 76 -8.41 6.87 -0.25
CA LEU A 76 -9.25 7.18 -1.42
C LEU A 76 -8.40 7.65 -2.61
N VAL A 77 -7.34 8.43 -2.37
CA VAL A 77 -6.39 8.84 -3.41
C VAL A 77 -5.57 7.64 -3.89
N GLY A 78 -5.27 6.70 -3.00
CA GLY A 78 -4.62 5.43 -3.33
C GLY A 78 -5.42 4.55 -4.30
N ILE A 79 -6.75 4.65 -4.31
CA ILE A 79 -7.58 3.97 -5.33
C ILE A 79 -7.27 4.53 -6.73
N ARG A 80 -7.09 5.85 -6.85
CA ARG A 80 -6.79 6.50 -8.14
C ARG A 80 -5.33 6.32 -8.56
N TYR A 81 -4.40 6.33 -7.61
CA TYR A 81 -2.94 6.29 -7.84
C TYR A 81 -2.24 5.21 -6.99
N PRO A 82 -2.56 3.92 -7.17
CA PRO A 82 -2.15 2.84 -6.26
C PRO A 82 -0.63 2.66 -6.13
N LEU A 83 0.12 2.78 -7.22
CA LEU A 83 1.58 2.62 -7.19
C LEU A 83 2.34 3.81 -6.58
N GLN A 84 1.74 5.00 -6.61
CA GLN A 84 2.33 6.20 -6.01
C GLN A 84 2.06 6.23 -4.51
N MET A 85 0.88 5.76 -4.09
CA MET A 85 0.45 5.70 -2.70
C MET A 85 0.84 4.41 -1.97
N LEU A 86 1.66 3.54 -2.57
CA LEU A 86 2.19 2.33 -1.92
C LEU A 86 2.79 2.56 -0.52
N PRO A 87 3.51 3.68 -0.24
CA PRO A 87 4.03 3.94 1.10
C PRO A 87 2.93 3.97 2.17
N LEU A 88 1.70 4.32 1.81
CA LEU A 88 0.55 4.34 2.71
C LEU A 88 0.15 2.92 3.17
N LEU A 89 0.18 1.94 2.26
CA LEU A 89 -0.07 0.53 2.63
C LEU A 89 1.08 -0.06 3.44
N ILE A 90 2.32 0.36 3.16
CA ILE A 90 3.48 -0.02 3.95
C ILE A 90 3.36 0.53 5.37
N TYR A 91 2.96 1.80 5.52
CA TYR A 91 2.65 2.40 6.82
C TYR A 91 1.57 1.60 7.54
N GLU A 92 0.44 1.30 6.87
CA GLU A 92 -0.68 0.54 7.43
C GLU A 92 -0.25 -0.81 8.00
N ILE A 93 0.65 -1.51 7.30
CA ILE A 93 1.21 -2.77 7.79
C ILE A 93 2.20 -2.53 8.94
N ALA A 94 3.10 -1.56 8.80
CA ALA A 94 4.14 -1.30 9.78
C ALA A 94 3.57 -0.93 11.15
N TRP A 95 2.64 0.02 11.24
CA TRP A 95 2.11 0.45 12.54
C TRP A 95 1.34 -0.68 13.24
N LYS A 96 0.60 -1.50 12.47
CA LYS A 96 -0.11 -2.66 13.03
C LYS A 96 0.82 -3.77 13.48
N LEU A 97 1.89 -4.05 12.72
CA LEU A 97 2.90 -5.01 13.14
C LEU A 97 3.64 -4.53 14.39
N ILE A 98 3.98 -3.24 14.46
CA ILE A 98 4.57 -2.64 15.67
C ILE A 98 3.62 -2.78 16.85
N TRP A 99 2.32 -2.54 16.67
CA TRP A 99 1.34 -2.71 17.75
C TRP A 99 1.20 -4.18 18.19
N LEU A 100 1.08 -5.10 17.23
CA LEU A 100 0.94 -6.53 17.52
C LEU A 100 2.18 -7.09 18.22
N ALA A 101 3.38 -6.75 17.76
CA ALA A 101 4.63 -7.23 18.35
C ALA A 101 4.99 -6.50 19.65
N GLY A 102 4.75 -5.19 19.72
CA GLY A 102 5.16 -4.34 20.84
C GLY A 102 4.17 -4.29 22.00
N PHE A 103 2.89 -4.54 21.75
CA PHE A 103 1.85 -4.46 22.79
C PHE A 103 1.06 -5.76 22.91
N ALA A 104 0.47 -6.26 21.82
CA ALA A 104 -0.39 -7.44 21.92
C ALA A 104 0.39 -8.70 22.37
N LEU A 105 1.55 -8.95 21.77
CA LEU A 105 2.40 -10.09 22.09
C LEU A 105 2.86 -10.09 23.57
N PRO A 106 3.49 -9.02 24.10
CA PRO A 106 3.89 -9.02 25.51
C PRO A 106 2.72 -9.11 26.47
N LEU A 107 1.58 -8.45 26.18
CA LEU A 107 0.37 -8.57 27.01
C LEU A 107 -0.19 -10.00 27.02
N TRP A 108 -0.13 -10.67 25.88
CA TRP A 108 -0.55 -12.07 25.76
C TRP A 108 0.38 -12.99 26.56
N LEU A 109 1.70 -12.82 26.43
CA LEU A 109 2.69 -13.58 27.20
C LEU A 109 2.59 -13.34 28.71
N ALA A 110 2.18 -12.14 29.13
CA ALA A 110 1.98 -11.79 30.53
C ALA A 110 0.60 -12.22 31.10
N ASN A 111 -0.25 -12.89 30.31
CA ASN A 111 -1.65 -13.20 30.66
C ASN A 111 -2.49 -11.96 31.03
N GLN A 112 -2.13 -10.78 30.52
CA GLN A 112 -2.85 -9.51 30.74
C GLN A 112 -3.72 -9.14 29.53
N PHE A 113 -4.22 -10.15 28.83
CA PHE A 113 -4.98 -9.97 27.59
C PHE A 113 -6.47 -9.69 27.89
N ASP A 114 -6.71 -8.47 28.37
CA ASP A 114 -8.04 -7.98 28.75
C ASP A 114 -9.00 -7.85 27.56
N ALA A 115 -10.26 -7.53 27.87
CA ALA A 115 -11.32 -7.44 26.85
C ALA A 115 -11.05 -6.33 25.82
N GLN A 116 -10.51 -5.19 26.27
CA GLN A 116 -10.23 -4.05 25.40
C GLN A 116 -9.08 -4.35 24.42
N THR A 117 -7.97 -4.91 24.90
CA THR A 117 -6.84 -5.33 24.08
C THR A 117 -7.27 -6.40 23.08
N ARG A 118 -8.14 -7.32 23.50
CA ARG A 118 -8.68 -8.36 22.62
C ARG A 118 -9.55 -7.79 21.51
N GLN A 119 -10.39 -6.80 21.80
CA GLN A 119 -11.16 -6.11 20.77
C GLN A 119 -10.23 -5.43 19.75
N SER A 120 -9.27 -4.62 20.22
CA SER A 120 -8.29 -3.96 19.36
C SER A 120 -7.48 -4.97 18.54
N PHE A 121 -7.12 -6.11 19.12
CA PHE A 121 -6.44 -7.19 18.40
C PHE A 121 -7.27 -7.69 17.21
N PHE A 122 -8.56 -7.95 17.38
CA PHE A 122 -9.41 -8.40 16.27
C PHE A 122 -9.66 -7.33 15.21
N GLU A 123 -9.62 -6.05 15.58
CA GLU A 123 -9.69 -4.93 14.62
C GLU A 123 -8.38 -4.77 13.83
N ILE A 124 -7.23 -5.07 14.45
CA ILE A 124 -5.90 -4.86 13.88
C ILE A 124 -5.39 -6.09 13.11
N ALA A 125 -5.56 -7.30 13.65
CA ALA A 125 -5.01 -8.56 13.16
C ALA A 125 -5.34 -8.91 11.69
N PRO A 126 -6.50 -8.55 11.11
CA PRO A 126 -6.80 -8.85 9.70
C PRO A 126 -5.76 -8.33 8.71
N ILE A 127 -4.93 -7.35 9.09
CA ILE A 127 -3.83 -6.86 8.25
C ILE A 127 -2.85 -7.96 7.82
N VAL A 128 -2.67 -9.00 8.65
CA VAL A 128 -1.74 -10.10 8.36
C VAL A 128 -2.14 -10.83 7.08
N ILE A 129 -3.44 -10.85 6.77
CA ILE A 129 -3.97 -11.46 5.54
C ILE A 129 -3.58 -10.63 4.31
N ILE A 130 -3.42 -9.32 4.44
CA ILE A 130 -3.09 -8.40 3.33
C ILE A 130 -1.61 -8.51 2.92
N ILE A 131 -0.73 -8.75 3.89
CA ILE A 131 0.73 -8.86 3.71
C ILE A 131 1.12 -9.75 2.51
N PRO A 132 0.68 -11.01 2.37
CA PRO A 132 1.12 -11.87 1.26
C PRO A 132 0.68 -11.38 -0.12
N PHE A 133 -0.40 -10.60 -0.22
CA PHE A 133 -0.90 -10.07 -1.50
C PHE A 133 -0.21 -8.78 -1.93
N MET A 134 0.60 -8.16 -1.06
CA MET A 134 1.37 -6.98 -1.44
C MET A 134 2.34 -7.33 -2.58
N PRO A 135 2.52 -6.45 -3.57
CA PRO A 135 3.52 -6.63 -4.62
C PRO A 135 4.97 -6.45 -4.10
N TRP A 136 5.46 -7.35 -3.24
CA TRP A 136 6.78 -7.27 -2.58
C TRP A 136 7.93 -7.08 -3.56
N GLY A 137 7.89 -7.74 -4.72
CA GLY A 137 8.91 -7.54 -5.76
C GLY A 137 8.99 -6.09 -6.25
N TYR A 138 7.85 -5.41 -6.42
CA TYR A 138 7.82 -3.99 -6.80
C TYR A 138 8.29 -3.11 -5.64
N VAL A 139 7.88 -3.44 -4.41
CA VAL A 139 8.29 -2.69 -3.22
C VAL A 139 9.81 -2.75 -3.02
N PHE A 140 10.40 -3.92 -3.16
CA PHE A 140 11.84 -4.10 -3.05
C PHE A 140 12.60 -3.38 -4.16
N GLU A 141 12.13 -3.49 -5.40
CA GLU A 141 12.77 -2.81 -6.54
C GLU A 141 12.73 -1.29 -6.40
N LYS A 142 11.58 -0.72 -6.01
CA LYS A 142 11.38 0.72 -5.95
C LYS A 142 11.87 1.39 -4.66
N TYR A 143 11.67 0.78 -3.50
CA TYR A 143 11.96 1.42 -2.21
C TYR A 143 13.25 0.96 -1.57
N VAL A 144 13.81 -0.18 -1.99
CA VAL A 144 15.06 -0.72 -1.43
C VAL A 144 16.22 -0.63 -2.43
N ARG A 145 15.99 -1.00 -3.69
CA ARG A 145 17.04 -1.00 -4.72
C ARG A 145 17.21 0.32 -5.45
N GLN A 146 16.13 1.04 -5.71
CA GLN A 146 16.21 2.32 -6.41
C GLN A 146 16.96 3.34 -5.53
N PRO A 147 18.02 3.99 -6.04
CA PRO A 147 18.68 5.06 -5.31
C PRO A 147 17.68 6.19 -5.07
N GLY A 148 17.68 6.72 -3.85
CA GLY A 148 16.82 7.83 -3.47
C GLY A 148 17.08 9.08 -4.31
N ASP A 149 16.09 9.96 -4.35
CA ASP A 149 16.21 11.22 -5.07
C ASP A 149 17.42 12.03 -4.59
N ARG A 150 18.07 12.70 -5.55
CA ARG A 150 19.25 13.52 -5.26
C ARG A 150 18.86 14.69 -4.37
N TRP A 151 19.72 14.96 -3.40
CA TRP A 151 19.57 16.06 -2.44
C TRP A 151 19.97 17.43 -3.01
N ARG A 152 20.33 17.51 -4.30
CA ARG A 152 20.84 18.70 -4.98
C ARG A 152 20.04 19.00 -6.23
#